data_AF-A0AAD3D225-F1
#
_entry.id   AF-A0AAD3D225-F1
#
_cell.length_a   1.000
_cell.length_b   1.000
_cell.length_c   1.000
_cell.angle_alpha   90.00
_cell.angle_beta   90.00
_cell.angle_gamma   90.00
#
_symmetry.space_group_name_H-M   'P 1'
#
loop_
_entity.id
_entity.type
_entity.pdbx_description
1 polymer ?
#
loop_
_entity_poly.entity_id
_entity_poly.type
_entity_poly.pdbx_seq_one_letter_code
_entity_poly.pdbx_strand_id
1 'polypeptide(L)'
;MGVTRRSNNKRNSKSKKQKTSKHASTSESLADTSTKQLSWPPTDPSAKPLPLDGLLAGLDELLWSAMAHIDPQTSKHQQKKCQVFSREALNLIGMGWVATNTHPYRTALGKGNKYALAMEFFERNKWNPPASLPEIQKVEVVDKELTKSSIFEGSYQHVIQKNIKVMQRELETNGVILIRNAFSNVPENALSMKTNCTPTKIQQTTGNGIAGETKSYYADATSDYWIKVQNHILRGFLCDNDCFEQVKGNKKAIILKYGQGAENHAHQDNNQCDIFPYQATVLFSENFEGGEFYVAFKEESTITRRIVKLENKGDMVIFAASKKSKYFHGMMRVTKGERSAVGLFQPK
;
A
#
# COMPACT_ATOMS: atom_id res chain seq x y z
N MET A 1 4.70 -13.19 -56.69
CA MET A 1 5.15 -14.43 -56.01
C MET A 1 4.57 -14.43 -54.60
N GLY A 2 3.60 -15.31 -54.36
CA GLY A 2 2.85 -15.35 -53.11
C GLY A 2 3.60 -16.08 -51.99
N VAL A 3 3.47 -15.58 -50.77
CA VAL A 3 3.89 -16.28 -49.55
C VAL A 3 2.72 -16.26 -48.57
N THR A 4 2.00 -17.36 -48.54
CA THR A 4 0.89 -17.65 -47.63
C THR A 4 1.47 -18.04 -46.26
N ARG A 5 1.25 -17.24 -45.21
CA ARG A 5 1.57 -17.60 -43.83
C ARG A 5 0.47 -18.48 -43.23
N ARG A 6 0.81 -19.72 -42.91
CA ARG A 6 -0.03 -20.68 -42.17
C ARG A 6 -0.12 -20.29 -40.69
N SER A 7 -1.36 -20.20 -40.19
CA SER A 7 -1.70 -20.08 -38.77
C SER A 7 -1.71 -21.46 -38.10
N ASN A 8 -0.89 -21.66 -37.06
CA ASN A 8 -0.94 -22.85 -36.21
C ASN A 8 -1.79 -22.58 -34.96
N ASN A 9 -2.98 -23.17 -34.94
CA ASN A 9 -3.90 -23.18 -33.80
C ASN A 9 -3.59 -24.43 -32.93
N LYS A 10 -2.90 -24.26 -31.79
CA LYS A 10 -2.75 -25.33 -30.79
C LYS A 10 -3.94 -25.30 -29.81
N ARG A 11 -4.86 -26.24 -30.01
CA ARG A 11 -5.93 -26.57 -29.04
C ARG A 11 -5.32 -27.37 -27.87
N ASN A 12 -5.38 -26.82 -26.66
CA ASN A 12 -5.11 -27.57 -25.43
C ASN A 12 -6.40 -28.26 -24.96
N SER A 13 -6.43 -29.60 -25.03
CA SER A 13 -7.46 -30.44 -24.42
C SER A 13 -7.21 -30.56 -22.91
N LYS A 14 -8.16 -30.06 -22.11
CA LYS A 14 -8.18 -30.27 -20.65
C LYS A 14 -8.76 -31.65 -20.37
N SER A 15 -7.95 -32.54 -19.79
CA SER A 15 -8.40 -33.83 -19.26
C SER A 15 -9.18 -33.62 -17.94
N LYS A 16 -10.44 -34.06 -17.93
CA LYS A 16 -11.27 -34.17 -16.72
C LYS A 16 -10.84 -35.43 -15.97
N LYS A 17 -10.21 -35.29 -14.79
CA LYS A 17 -10.06 -36.39 -13.82
C LYS A 17 -11.36 -36.52 -13.02
N GLN A 18 -12.10 -37.60 -13.25
CA GLN A 18 -13.18 -38.07 -12.38
C GLN A 18 -12.57 -38.50 -11.03
N LYS A 19 -13.05 -37.89 -9.94
CA LYS A 19 -12.82 -38.38 -8.57
C LYS A 19 -13.97 -39.32 -8.22
N THR A 20 -13.62 -40.56 -7.88
CA THR A 20 -14.51 -41.57 -7.33
C THR A 20 -14.75 -41.31 -5.84
N SER A 21 -16.01 -41.22 -5.44
CA SER A 21 -16.46 -41.12 -4.05
C SER A 21 -16.60 -42.53 -3.47
N LYS A 22 -15.83 -42.86 -2.44
CA LYS A 22 -16.11 -44.00 -1.54
C LYS A 22 -16.82 -43.46 -0.31
N HIS A 23 -18.10 -43.75 -0.18
CA HIS A 23 -18.85 -43.62 1.06
C HIS A 23 -18.54 -44.84 1.94
N ALA A 24 -17.99 -44.61 3.13
CA ALA A 24 -18.00 -45.55 4.23
C ALA A 24 -18.90 -44.94 5.32
N SER A 25 -20.02 -45.61 5.58
CA SER A 25 -20.95 -45.29 6.65
C SER A 25 -20.55 -46.05 7.91
N THR A 26 -19.93 -45.38 8.85
CA THR A 26 -19.77 -45.86 10.23
C THR A 26 -20.74 -45.08 11.11
N SER A 27 -21.71 -45.81 11.66
CA SER A 27 -22.63 -45.36 12.69
C SER A 27 -21.89 -45.26 14.02
N GLU A 28 -21.54 -44.04 14.42
CA GLU A 28 -21.04 -43.76 15.76
C GLU A 28 -22.17 -43.24 16.67
N SER A 29 -22.14 -43.79 17.88
CA SER A 29 -23.04 -43.58 19.01
C SER A 29 -23.12 -42.12 19.44
N LEU A 30 -24.34 -41.65 19.68
CA LEU A 30 -24.68 -40.39 20.32
C LEU A 30 -24.20 -40.40 21.78
N ALA A 31 -22.96 -39.97 21.99
CA ALA A 31 -22.45 -39.59 23.30
C ALA A 31 -22.73 -38.09 23.54
N ASP A 32 -23.12 -37.80 24.77
CA ASP A 32 -23.49 -36.51 25.33
C ASP A 32 -22.45 -35.41 25.00
N THR A 33 -22.79 -34.53 24.06
CA THR A 33 -21.91 -33.46 23.59
C THR A 33 -22.14 -32.21 24.42
N SER A 34 -21.57 -32.19 25.64
CA SER A 34 -21.21 -30.91 26.27
C SER A 34 -20.33 -30.19 25.25
N THR A 35 -20.89 -29.17 24.61
CA THR A 35 -20.29 -28.51 23.45
C THR A 35 -19.14 -27.67 23.99
N LYS A 36 -17.95 -28.30 24.13
CA LYS A 36 -16.71 -27.60 24.47
C LYS A 36 -16.52 -26.50 23.43
N GLN A 37 -16.79 -25.26 23.83
CA GLN A 37 -16.58 -24.10 23.01
C GLN A 37 -15.10 -24.07 22.61
N LEU A 38 -14.84 -24.03 21.31
CA LEU A 38 -13.47 -24.01 20.78
C LEU A 38 -12.79 -22.71 21.25
N SER A 39 -11.53 -22.80 21.70
CA SER A 39 -10.74 -21.62 22.04
C SER A 39 -10.49 -20.78 20.78
N TRP A 40 -10.90 -19.50 20.81
CA TRP A 40 -10.70 -18.53 19.73
C TRP A 40 -9.25 -18.47 19.28
N PRO A 41 -8.91 -18.46 17.98
CA PRO A 41 -7.56 -18.72 17.51
C PRO A 41 -6.55 -17.79 18.19
N PRO A 42 -5.57 -18.36 18.92
CA PRO A 42 -4.41 -17.64 19.41
C PRO A 42 -3.10 -18.33 18.97
N THR A 43 -3.18 -19.24 17.98
CA THR A 43 -2.07 -19.92 17.27
C THR A 43 -2.62 -21.10 16.46
N ASP A 44 -3.18 -20.83 15.28
CA ASP A 44 -3.36 -21.92 14.30
C ASP A 44 -2.01 -22.12 13.57
N PRO A 45 -1.31 -23.25 13.75
CA PRO A 45 -0.01 -23.48 13.12
C PRO A 45 -0.08 -23.54 11.58
N SER A 46 -1.27 -23.70 11.00
CA SER A 46 -1.49 -23.65 9.55
C SER A 46 -1.59 -22.21 9.02
N ALA A 47 -1.83 -21.23 9.89
CA ALA A 47 -1.92 -19.83 9.48
C ALA A 47 -0.54 -19.32 9.06
N LYS A 48 -0.42 -18.77 7.85
CA LYS A 48 0.86 -18.17 7.44
C LYS A 48 1.11 -16.93 8.30
N PRO A 49 2.33 -16.78 8.84
CA PRO A 49 2.68 -15.65 9.67
C PRO A 49 2.65 -14.34 8.88
N LEU A 50 2.49 -13.22 9.59
CA LEU A 50 2.71 -11.91 9.00
C LEU A 50 4.19 -11.74 8.61
N PRO A 51 4.49 -10.95 7.55
CA PRO A 51 5.86 -10.66 7.13
C PRO A 51 6.70 -10.07 8.27
N LEU A 52 7.90 -10.61 8.46
CA LEU A 52 8.81 -10.23 9.56
C LEU A 52 9.36 -8.80 9.41
N ASP A 53 9.42 -8.29 8.19
CA ASP A 53 9.99 -6.99 7.80
C ASP A 53 8.91 -5.90 7.58
N GLY A 54 7.66 -6.20 7.92
CA GLY A 54 6.54 -5.30 7.68
C GLY A 54 6.05 -4.53 8.92
N LEU A 55 5.22 -3.50 8.70
CA LEU A 55 4.51 -2.79 9.78
C LEU A 55 3.66 -3.73 10.67
N LEU A 56 3.12 -4.80 10.10
CA LEU A 56 2.33 -5.79 10.82
C LEU A 56 3.15 -6.93 11.45
N ALA A 57 4.48 -6.92 11.36
CA ALA A 57 5.34 -7.97 11.90
C ALA A 57 5.05 -8.20 13.40
N GLY A 58 4.85 -9.44 13.84
CA GLY A 58 4.61 -9.76 15.25
C GLY A 58 3.27 -9.29 15.81
N LEU A 59 2.32 -8.86 14.97
CA LEU A 59 0.97 -8.47 15.39
C LEU A 59 -0.06 -9.59 15.18
N ASP A 60 0.38 -10.82 14.96
CA ASP A 60 -0.49 -11.95 14.64
C ASP A 60 -1.56 -12.18 15.71
N GLU A 61 -1.18 -12.18 17.00
CA GLU A 61 -2.10 -12.40 18.13
C GLU A 61 -3.10 -11.26 18.32
N LEU A 62 -2.65 -10.01 18.20
CA LEU A 62 -3.53 -8.85 18.27
C LEU A 62 -4.54 -8.85 17.12
N LEU A 63 -4.10 -9.23 15.93
CA LEU A 63 -4.97 -9.30 14.77
C LEU A 63 -6.00 -10.43 14.91
N TRP A 64 -5.60 -11.59 15.43
CA TRP A 64 -6.55 -12.67 15.73
C TRP A 64 -7.58 -12.24 16.75
N SER A 65 -7.13 -11.59 17.83
CA SER A 65 -7.99 -11.01 18.86
C SER A 65 -8.98 -10.02 18.26
N ALA A 66 -8.52 -9.13 17.38
CA ALA A 66 -9.38 -8.16 16.70
C ALA A 66 -10.41 -8.82 15.78
N MET A 67 -10.02 -9.85 15.04
CA MET A 67 -10.94 -10.62 14.18
C MET A 67 -12.08 -11.29 14.98
N ALA A 68 -11.86 -11.59 16.27
CA ALA A 68 -12.87 -12.15 17.19
C ALA A 68 -14.05 -11.23 17.44
N HIS A 69 -13.79 -9.94 17.41
CA HIS A 69 -14.75 -8.91 17.77
C HIS A 69 -15.62 -8.46 16.60
N ILE A 70 -15.35 -8.96 15.40
CA ILE A 70 -16.07 -8.59 14.20
C ILE A 70 -17.17 -9.59 13.99
N ASP A 71 -18.42 -9.12 13.97
CA ASP A 71 -19.53 -9.94 13.52
C ASP A 71 -19.47 -10.11 11.99
N PRO A 72 -19.12 -11.31 11.48
CA PRO A 72 -19.01 -11.52 10.04
C PRO A 72 -20.36 -11.38 9.30
N GLN A 73 -21.49 -11.49 10.01
CA GLN A 73 -22.84 -11.37 9.44
C GLN A 73 -23.25 -9.92 9.19
N THR A 74 -22.74 -8.96 9.97
CA THR A 74 -23.03 -7.53 9.80
C THR A 74 -22.29 -6.89 8.62
N SER A 75 -21.27 -7.56 8.08
CA SER A 75 -20.51 -7.06 6.94
C SER A 75 -21.35 -7.06 5.65
N LYS A 76 -22.02 -5.93 5.38
CA LYS A 76 -23.00 -5.68 4.30
C LYS A 76 -22.51 -5.87 2.84
N HIS A 77 -21.39 -6.55 2.56
CA HIS A 77 -20.81 -6.60 1.21
C HIS A 77 -20.34 -8.02 0.81
N GLN A 78 -21.28 -8.79 0.26
CA GLN A 78 -21.11 -10.20 -0.13
C GLN A 78 -19.95 -10.50 -1.11
N GLN A 79 -19.46 -9.54 -1.90
CA GLN A 79 -18.41 -9.79 -2.90
C GLN A 79 -16.97 -9.48 -2.47
N LYS A 80 -16.75 -8.67 -1.41
CA LYS A 80 -15.40 -8.23 -0.98
C LYS A 80 -15.11 -8.46 0.51
N LYS A 81 -15.80 -9.45 1.12
CA LYS A 81 -15.77 -9.79 2.55
C LYS A 81 -14.38 -9.77 3.18
N CYS A 82 -13.40 -10.43 2.57
CA CYS A 82 -12.07 -10.58 3.17
C CYS A 82 -11.32 -9.24 3.36
N GLN A 83 -11.33 -8.34 2.37
CA GLN A 83 -10.60 -7.07 2.50
C GLN A 83 -11.27 -6.13 3.50
N VAL A 84 -12.60 -6.11 3.53
CA VAL A 84 -13.38 -5.30 4.49
C VAL A 84 -13.20 -5.84 5.90
N PHE A 85 -13.32 -7.15 6.09
CA PHE A 85 -13.13 -7.81 7.38
C PHE A 85 -11.73 -7.58 7.94
N SER A 86 -10.68 -7.81 7.13
CA SER A 86 -9.31 -7.57 7.57
C SER A 86 -9.05 -6.08 7.86
N ARG A 87 -9.73 -5.16 7.17
CA ARG A 87 -9.65 -3.72 7.46
C ARG A 87 -10.27 -3.37 8.81
N GLU A 88 -11.44 -3.92 9.09
CA GLU A 88 -12.14 -3.70 10.35
C GLU A 88 -11.32 -4.24 11.53
N ALA A 89 -10.69 -5.41 11.36
CA ALA A 89 -9.76 -5.95 12.36
C ALA A 89 -8.55 -5.02 12.59
N LEU A 90 -7.97 -4.49 11.51
CA LEU A 90 -6.87 -3.53 11.62
C LEU A 90 -7.31 -2.22 12.28
N ASN A 91 -8.53 -1.74 12.03
CA ASN A 91 -9.07 -0.53 12.67
C ASN A 91 -9.14 -0.70 14.19
N LEU A 92 -9.60 -1.87 14.66
CA LEU A 92 -9.72 -2.16 16.10
C LEU A 92 -8.38 -2.04 16.83
N ILE A 93 -7.27 -2.41 16.19
CA ILE A 93 -5.92 -2.33 16.76
C ILE A 93 -5.17 -1.04 16.38
N GLY A 94 -5.83 -0.04 15.79
CA GLY A 94 -5.19 1.23 15.41
C GLY A 94 -4.32 1.18 14.14
N MET A 95 -4.38 0.08 13.38
CA MET A 95 -3.61 -0.17 12.16
C MET A 95 -4.45 -0.02 10.88
N GLY A 96 -5.60 0.64 11.00
CA GLY A 96 -6.58 0.90 9.96
C GLY A 96 -6.09 1.63 8.71
N TRP A 97 -4.86 2.15 8.75
CA TRP A 97 -4.20 2.93 7.70
C TRP A 97 -3.14 2.10 6.94
N VAL A 98 -2.95 0.81 7.22
CA VAL A 98 -2.00 -0.06 6.48
C VAL A 98 -2.67 -0.74 5.29
N ALA A 99 -2.06 -0.76 4.11
CA ALA A 99 -2.64 -1.40 2.93
C ALA A 99 -2.71 -2.92 3.08
N THR A 100 -3.81 -3.53 2.64
CA THR A 100 -4.10 -4.97 2.85
C THR A 100 -4.09 -5.79 1.55
N ASN A 101 -3.92 -5.12 0.41
CA ASN A 101 -3.97 -5.71 -0.92
C ASN A 101 -2.59 -5.83 -1.59
N THR A 102 -1.55 -5.33 -0.94
CA THR A 102 -0.17 -5.50 -1.37
C THR A 102 0.37 -6.85 -0.91
N HIS A 103 1.27 -7.42 -1.71
CA HIS A 103 2.06 -8.57 -1.25
C HIS A 103 3.11 -8.05 -0.25
N PRO A 104 3.30 -8.71 0.91
CA PRO A 104 2.78 -10.04 1.27
C PRO A 104 1.47 -10.07 2.07
N TYR A 105 0.97 -8.92 2.54
CA TYR A 105 -0.24 -8.85 3.39
C TYR A 105 -1.48 -9.44 2.75
N ARG A 106 -1.69 -9.27 1.44
CA ARG A 106 -2.80 -9.90 0.72
C ARG A 106 -2.84 -11.42 0.88
N THR A 107 -1.67 -12.05 0.97
CA THR A 107 -1.56 -13.51 1.15
C THR A 107 -1.76 -13.90 2.61
N ALA A 108 -1.20 -13.14 3.54
CA ALA A 108 -1.32 -13.41 4.98
C ALA A 108 -2.75 -13.19 5.51
N LEU A 109 -3.40 -12.11 5.08
CA LEU A 109 -4.74 -11.69 5.53
C LEU A 109 -5.88 -12.23 4.65
N GLY A 110 -5.54 -12.86 3.52
CA GLY A 110 -6.45 -13.15 2.43
C GLY A 110 -7.37 -14.35 2.63
N LYS A 111 -8.17 -14.62 1.58
CA LYS A 111 -9.15 -15.73 1.48
C LYS A 111 -8.59 -17.15 1.62
N GLY A 112 -7.27 -17.32 1.67
CA GLY A 112 -6.64 -18.63 1.83
C GLY A 112 -5.83 -18.76 3.11
N ASN A 113 -6.07 -17.89 4.10
CA ASN A 113 -5.31 -17.86 5.34
C ASN A 113 -6.17 -17.27 6.49
N LYS A 114 -5.68 -16.26 7.23
CA LYS A 114 -6.28 -15.79 8.50
C LYS A 114 -7.79 -15.52 8.40
N TYR A 115 -8.24 -14.84 7.33
CA TYR A 115 -9.67 -14.63 7.09
C TYR A 115 -10.45 -15.95 6.95
N ALA A 116 -9.94 -16.90 6.17
CA ALA A 116 -10.64 -18.17 5.93
C ALA A 116 -10.75 -18.99 7.21
N LEU A 117 -9.67 -19.06 7.99
CA LEU A 117 -9.62 -19.72 9.29
C LEU A 117 -10.57 -19.05 10.30
N ALA A 118 -10.64 -17.72 10.32
CA ALA A 118 -11.62 -17.00 11.14
C ALA A 118 -13.06 -17.36 10.74
N MET A 119 -13.37 -17.40 9.43
CA MET A 119 -14.72 -17.76 8.97
C MET A 119 -15.08 -19.21 9.32
N GLU A 120 -14.14 -20.15 9.15
CA GLU A 120 -14.33 -21.55 9.53
C GLU A 120 -14.59 -21.68 11.05
N PHE A 121 -13.85 -20.92 11.86
CA PHE A 121 -14.10 -20.86 13.30
C PHE A 121 -15.52 -20.36 13.60
N PHE A 122 -15.95 -19.25 13.00
CA PHE A 122 -17.30 -18.73 13.19
C PHE A 122 -18.36 -19.75 12.76
N GLU A 123 -18.21 -20.39 11.61
CA GLU A 123 -19.12 -21.44 11.13
C GLU A 123 -19.25 -22.60 12.12
N ARG A 124 -18.13 -23.10 12.65
CA ARG A 124 -18.11 -24.18 13.67
C ARG A 124 -18.80 -23.77 14.97
N ASN A 125 -18.75 -22.48 15.32
CA ASN A 125 -19.42 -21.92 16.50
C ASN A 125 -20.84 -21.40 16.21
N LYS A 126 -21.42 -21.79 15.05
CA LYS A 126 -22.77 -21.35 14.62
C LYS A 126 -22.91 -19.83 14.60
N TRP A 127 -21.83 -19.13 14.24
CA TRP A 127 -21.71 -17.68 14.18
C TRP A 127 -21.86 -16.96 15.51
N ASN A 128 -21.82 -17.69 16.64
CA ASN A 128 -21.75 -17.05 17.95
C ASN A 128 -20.29 -16.62 18.19
N PRO A 129 -20.06 -15.40 18.70
CA PRO A 129 -18.75 -15.03 19.18
C PRO A 129 -18.33 -15.94 20.35
N PRO A 130 -17.02 -16.12 20.59
CA PRO A 130 -16.52 -16.72 21.81
C PRO A 130 -17.16 -16.12 23.07
N ALA A 131 -17.39 -16.95 24.09
CA ALA A 131 -17.96 -16.50 25.35
C ALA A 131 -17.06 -15.51 26.09
N SER A 132 -15.75 -15.59 25.86
CA SER A 132 -14.75 -14.64 26.31
C SER A 132 -13.89 -14.20 25.14
N LEU A 133 -13.82 -12.90 24.90
CA LEU A 133 -12.91 -12.31 23.93
C LEU A 133 -11.70 -11.72 24.66
N PRO A 134 -10.49 -11.87 24.10
CA PRO A 134 -9.32 -11.17 24.63
C PRO A 134 -9.54 -9.64 24.55
N GLU A 135 -8.97 -8.87 25.46
CA GLU A 135 -9.04 -7.41 25.37
C GLU A 135 -8.36 -6.89 24.10
N ILE A 136 -8.98 -5.93 23.40
CA ILE A 136 -8.38 -5.30 22.23
C ILE A 136 -7.32 -4.30 22.69
N GLN A 137 -6.06 -4.62 22.39
CA GLN A 137 -4.96 -3.69 22.56
C GLN A 137 -4.70 -2.95 21.25
N LYS A 138 -4.51 -1.63 21.34
CA LYS A 138 -4.10 -0.80 20.20
C LYS A 138 -2.58 -0.81 20.07
N VAL A 139 -2.11 -0.85 18.83
CA VAL A 139 -0.70 -0.68 18.51
C VAL A 139 -0.33 0.77 18.72
N GLU A 140 0.77 1.01 19.42
CA GLU A 140 1.32 2.35 19.56
C GLU A 140 1.90 2.83 18.22
N VAL A 141 1.43 3.99 17.77
CA VAL A 141 1.92 4.66 16.58
C VAL A 141 2.40 6.06 16.98
N VAL A 142 3.68 6.32 16.78
CA VAL A 142 4.33 7.58 17.11
C VAL A 142 4.49 8.42 15.85
N ASP A 143 3.86 9.58 15.83
CA ASP A 143 4.08 10.57 14.76
C ASP A 143 5.26 11.46 15.12
N LYS A 144 6.22 11.58 14.20
CA LYS A 144 7.40 12.44 14.31
C LYS A 144 7.46 13.39 13.13
N GLU A 145 7.91 14.61 13.38
CA GLU A 145 8.24 15.53 12.30
C GLU A 145 9.54 15.12 11.59
N LEU A 146 9.76 15.64 10.39
CA LEU A 146 11.04 15.52 9.70
C LEU A 146 12.15 16.21 10.50
N THR A 147 13.35 15.61 10.47
CA THR A 147 14.54 16.27 11.00
C THR A 147 14.91 17.45 10.10
N LYS A 148 15.49 18.51 10.69
CA LYS A 148 15.95 19.67 9.92
C LYS A 148 16.97 19.30 8.82
N SER A 149 17.77 18.26 9.04
CA SER A 149 18.72 17.74 8.05
C SER A 149 18.07 17.12 6.81
N SER A 150 16.81 16.69 6.92
CA SER A 150 16.01 16.12 5.83
C SER A 150 15.22 17.19 5.05
N ILE A 151 15.35 18.47 5.40
CA ILE A 151 14.62 19.57 4.75
C ILE A 151 15.61 20.47 4.00
N PHE A 152 15.33 20.68 2.73
CA PHE A 152 16.11 21.50 1.82
C PHE A 152 15.22 22.59 1.20
N GLU A 153 15.83 23.67 0.73
CA GLU A 153 15.12 24.85 0.22
C GLU A 153 15.69 25.26 -1.15
N GLY A 154 14.79 25.56 -2.09
CA GLY A 154 15.12 26.05 -3.42
C GLY A 154 14.87 25.05 -4.55
N SER A 155 15.30 25.41 -5.76
CA SER A 155 15.02 24.60 -6.95
C SER A 155 15.62 23.20 -6.84
N TYR A 156 14.89 22.18 -7.29
CA TYR A 156 15.33 20.78 -7.16
C TYR A 156 16.70 20.53 -7.79
N GLN A 157 17.01 21.20 -8.91
CA GLN A 157 18.28 21.05 -9.62
C GLN A 157 19.45 21.54 -8.77
N HIS A 158 19.32 22.74 -8.20
CA HIS A 158 20.36 23.33 -7.35
C HIS A 158 20.54 22.52 -6.07
N VAL A 159 19.44 22.15 -5.43
CA VAL A 159 19.45 21.38 -4.17
C VAL A 159 20.13 20.03 -4.37
N ILE A 160 19.75 19.27 -5.41
CA ILE A 160 20.35 17.97 -5.70
C ILE A 160 21.85 18.12 -5.97
N GLN A 161 22.24 19.04 -6.86
CA GLN A 161 23.66 19.24 -7.21
C GLN A 161 24.52 19.55 -5.98
N LYS A 162 24.02 20.38 -5.07
CA LYS A 162 24.77 20.84 -3.89
C LYS A 162 24.77 19.82 -2.75
N ASN A 163 23.69 19.05 -2.57
CA ASN A 163 23.43 18.31 -1.34
C ASN A 163 23.30 16.78 -1.53
N ILE A 164 23.58 16.23 -2.71
CA ILE A 164 23.29 14.82 -3.02
C ILE A 164 23.77 13.82 -1.98
N LYS A 165 24.99 13.96 -1.44
CA LYS A 165 25.54 13.04 -0.43
C LYS A 165 24.75 13.10 0.89
N VAL A 166 24.35 14.30 1.30
CA VAL A 166 23.51 14.49 2.49
C VAL A 166 22.14 13.89 2.23
N MET A 167 21.54 14.18 1.07
CA MET A 167 20.23 13.65 0.67
C MET A 167 20.20 12.12 0.65
N GLN A 168 21.22 11.46 0.10
CA GLN A 168 21.32 9.99 0.08
C GLN A 168 21.37 9.41 1.49
N ARG A 169 22.21 9.96 2.38
CA ARG A 169 22.28 9.55 3.77
C ARG A 169 20.96 9.73 4.51
N GLU A 170 20.27 10.85 4.29
CA GLU A 170 18.95 11.10 4.90
C GLU A 170 17.87 10.17 4.33
N LEU A 171 17.91 9.85 3.04
CA LEU A 171 17.00 8.85 2.44
C LEU A 171 17.23 7.44 2.99
N GLU A 172 18.48 7.05 3.26
CA GLU A 172 18.81 5.77 3.88
C GLU A 172 18.35 5.73 5.35
N THR A 173 18.67 6.79 6.11
CA THR A 173 18.44 6.87 7.56
C THR A 173 16.98 7.15 7.93
N ASN A 174 16.36 8.07 7.19
CA ASN A 174 15.01 8.56 7.47
C ASN A 174 13.96 8.06 6.49
N GLY A 175 14.36 7.50 5.35
CA GLY A 175 13.44 7.02 4.32
C GLY A 175 12.81 8.13 3.49
N VAL A 176 13.07 9.40 3.79
CA VAL A 176 12.40 10.54 3.18
C VAL A 176 13.17 11.85 3.37
N ILE A 177 13.06 12.74 2.38
CA ILE A 177 13.50 14.13 2.42
C ILE A 177 12.45 15.04 1.79
N LEU A 178 12.51 16.32 2.14
CA LEU A 178 11.65 17.37 1.61
C LEU A 178 12.51 18.46 0.96
N ILE A 179 12.14 18.87 -0.25
CA ILE A 179 12.68 20.04 -0.93
C ILE A 179 11.53 21.05 -1.07
N ARG A 180 11.62 22.12 -0.28
CA ARG A 180 10.72 23.27 -0.33
C ARG A 180 10.95 24.07 -1.60
N ASN A 181 9.87 24.58 -2.20
CA ASN A 181 9.92 25.40 -3.41
C ASN A 181 10.75 24.76 -4.54
N ALA A 182 10.68 23.42 -4.63
CA ALA A 182 11.44 22.64 -5.61
C ALA A 182 11.10 23.03 -7.05
N PHE A 183 9.85 23.46 -7.28
CA PHE A 183 9.33 23.92 -8.56
C PHE A 183 8.59 25.25 -8.40
N SER A 184 8.93 26.25 -9.21
CA SER A 184 8.22 27.54 -9.24
C SER A 184 7.27 27.68 -10.43
N ASN A 185 7.61 27.10 -11.59
CA ASN A 185 6.87 27.28 -12.85
C ASN A 185 6.64 25.94 -13.55
N VAL A 186 5.66 25.18 -13.08
CA VAL A 186 5.24 23.95 -13.76
C VAL A 186 4.22 24.30 -14.85
N PRO A 187 4.47 23.93 -16.12
CA PRO A 187 3.53 24.21 -17.20
C PRO A 187 2.15 23.60 -16.93
N GLU A 188 1.06 24.32 -17.25
CA GLU A 188 -0.31 23.83 -17.02
C GLU A 188 -0.57 22.49 -17.72
N ASN A 189 -0.05 22.32 -18.94
CA ASN A 189 -0.15 21.09 -19.69
C ASN A 189 0.61 19.92 -19.05
N ALA A 190 1.51 20.16 -18.08
CA ALA A 190 2.18 19.10 -17.34
C ALA A 190 1.22 18.27 -16.47
N LEU A 191 0.06 18.83 -16.10
CA LEU A 191 -0.97 18.17 -15.30
C LEU A 191 -2.06 17.51 -16.16
N SER A 192 -1.88 17.47 -17.49
CA SER A 192 -2.83 16.84 -18.39
C SER A 192 -2.75 15.31 -18.33
N MET A 193 -3.92 14.67 -18.34
CA MET A 193 -4.04 13.21 -18.51
C MET A 193 -3.98 12.85 -20.00
N LYS A 194 -3.57 11.62 -20.32
CA LYS A 194 -3.73 11.09 -21.68
C LYS A 194 -5.21 11.13 -22.06
N THR A 195 -5.52 11.60 -23.27
CA THR A 195 -6.89 11.68 -23.82
C THR A 195 -7.67 10.36 -23.77
N ASN A 196 -6.99 9.21 -23.66
CA ASN A 196 -7.60 7.87 -23.55
C ASN A 196 -7.22 7.13 -22.25
N CYS A 197 -6.72 7.81 -21.21
CA CYS A 197 -6.42 7.17 -19.92
C CYS A 197 -7.69 7.09 -19.06
N THR A 198 -8.05 5.88 -18.62
CA THR A 198 -9.08 5.71 -17.59
C THR A 198 -8.43 5.89 -16.22
N PRO A 199 -8.81 6.90 -15.42
CA PRO A 199 -8.25 7.09 -14.09
C PRO A 199 -8.60 5.90 -13.20
N THR A 200 -7.63 5.43 -12.42
CA THR A 200 -7.86 4.39 -11.43
C THR A 200 -8.37 5.02 -10.16
N LYS A 201 -9.60 4.67 -9.77
CA LYS A 201 -10.21 5.18 -8.54
C LYS A 201 -9.51 4.62 -7.31
N ILE A 202 -9.26 5.47 -6.33
CA ILE A 202 -8.86 5.04 -4.99
C ILE A 202 -10.12 4.52 -4.29
N GLN A 203 -10.05 3.32 -3.72
CA GLN A 203 -11.21 2.68 -3.10
C GLN A 203 -10.80 1.86 -1.88
N GLN A 204 -11.56 1.99 -0.79
CA GLN A 204 -11.39 1.17 0.41
C GLN A 204 -11.46 -0.32 0.08
N THR A 205 -12.34 -0.65 -0.85
CA THR A 205 -12.59 -2.03 -1.27
C THR A 205 -11.45 -2.65 -2.08
N THR A 206 -10.49 -1.87 -2.57
CA THR A 206 -9.26 -2.39 -3.19
C THR A 206 -8.10 -2.45 -2.21
N GLY A 207 -8.24 -1.93 -0.99
CA GLY A 207 -7.25 -2.02 0.10
C GLY A 207 -6.13 -0.96 0.06
N ASN A 208 -6.12 -0.10 -0.96
CA ASN A 208 -5.08 0.93 -1.16
C ASN A 208 -5.33 2.26 -0.44
N GLY A 209 -6.55 2.52 0.02
CA GLY A 209 -6.90 3.82 0.59
C GLY A 209 -8.40 4.02 0.72
N ILE A 210 -8.86 5.18 1.15
CA ILE A 210 -10.28 5.53 1.24
C ILE A 210 -10.61 6.50 0.11
N ALA A 211 -11.74 6.27 -0.56
CA ALA A 211 -12.25 7.22 -1.54
C ALA A 211 -12.80 8.44 -0.79
N GLY A 212 -12.45 9.65 -1.23
CA GLY A 212 -13.05 10.86 -0.69
C GLY A 212 -14.49 11.04 -1.15
N GLU A 213 -15.13 12.10 -0.65
CA GLU A 213 -16.44 12.57 -1.09
C GLU A 213 -16.43 12.96 -2.59
N THR A 214 -15.31 13.50 -3.05
CA THR A 214 -15.08 13.80 -4.48
C THR A 214 -14.27 12.69 -5.16
N LYS A 215 -14.09 12.80 -6.49
CA LYS A 215 -13.38 11.78 -7.27
C LYS A 215 -11.89 11.73 -6.90
N SER A 216 -11.52 10.79 -6.04
CA SER A 216 -10.12 10.45 -5.76
C SER A 216 -9.59 9.40 -6.74
N TYR A 217 -8.48 9.68 -7.41
CA TYR A 217 -7.92 8.80 -8.43
C TYR A 217 -6.41 9.00 -8.64
N TYR A 218 -5.82 8.07 -9.37
CA TYR A 218 -4.54 8.26 -10.03
C TYR A 218 -4.60 7.90 -11.51
N ALA A 219 -3.75 8.54 -12.32
CA ALA A 219 -3.66 8.30 -13.75
C ALA A 219 -2.24 8.53 -14.26
N ASP A 220 -1.85 7.87 -15.35
CA ASP A 220 -0.55 8.12 -15.96
C ASP A 220 -0.47 9.57 -16.48
N ALA A 221 0.60 10.27 -16.10
CA ALA A 221 0.91 11.60 -16.62
C ALA A 221 1.64 11.46 -17.97
N THR A 222 1.23 12.24 -18.97
CA THR A 222 1.78 12.09 -20.34
C THR A 222 2.70 13.21 -20.79
N SER A 223 2.97 14.19 -19.92
CA SER A 223 3.77 15.33 -20.30
C SER A 223 5.26 14.98 -20.39
N ASP A 224 5.89 15.36 -21.50
CA ASP A 224 7.35 15.31 -21.69
C ASP A 224 8.10 16.13 -20.64
N TYR A 225 7.43 17.12 -20.02
CA TYR A 225 7.97 17.86 -18.89
C TYR A 225 8.41 16.90 -17.77
N TRP A 226 7.56 15.94 -17.39
CA TRP A 226 7.86 14.99 -16.32
C TRP A 226 8.94 13.98 -16.70
N ILE A 227 9.08 13.67 -17.99
CA ILE A 227 10.18 12.85 -18.48
C ILE A 227 11.51 13.61 -18.30
N LYS A 228 11.55 14.89 -18.69
CA LYS A 228 12.75 15.74 -18.52
C LYS A 228 13.13 15.93 -17.05
N VAL A 229 12.14 16.22 -16.19
CA VAL A 229 12.35 16.35 -14.74
C VAL A 229 12.93 15.07 -14.13
N GLN A 230 12.31 13.92 -14.43
CA GLN A 230 12.81 12.62 -13.96
C GLN A 230 14.24 12.36 -14.42
N ASN A 231 14.56 12.65 -15.69
CA ASN A 231 15.92 12.48 -16.20
C ASN A 231 16.93 13.38 -15.48
N HIS A 232 16.59 14.64 -15.20
CA HIS A 232 17.49 15.53 -14.45
C HIS A 232 17.75 15.04 -13.02
N ILE A 233 16.71 14.61 -12.32
CA ILE A 233 16.85 14.06 -10.96
C ILE A 233 17.71 12.78 -11.00
N LEU A 234 17.43 11.85 -11.92
CA LEU A 234 18.22 10.63 -12.06
C LEU A 234 19.69 10.95 -12.36
N ARG A 235 19.98 11.92 -13.22
CA ARG A 235 21.36 12.36 -13.50
C ARG A 235 22.05 12.97 -12.27
N GLY A 236 21.31 13.61 -11.39
CA GLY A 236 21.86 14.12 -10.14
C GLY A 236 22.16 13.03 -9.11
N PHE A 237 21.39 11.95 -9.10
CA PHE A 237 21.56 10.82 -8.17
C PHE A 237 22.49 9.72 -8.70
N LEU A 238 22.55 9.54 -10.02
CA LEU A 238 23.28 8.48 -10.69
C LEU A 238 24.42 9.11 -11.50
N CYS A 239 25.62 9.05 -10.95
CA CYS A 239 26.82 9.56 -11.61
C CYS A 239 27.26 8.69 -12.82
N ASP A 240 26.86 7.42 -12.82
CA ASP A 240 27.21 6.43 -13.84
C ASP A 240 26.17 6.41 -14.98
N ASN A 241 26.64 6.46 -16.24
CA ASN A 241 25.79 6.48 -17.42
C ASN A 241 24.99 5.19 -17.60
N ASP A 242 25.59 4.05 -17.32
CA ASP A 242 24.95 2.75 -17.49
C ASP A 242 23.85 2.58 -16.45
N CYS A 243 24.10 2.99 -15.20
CA CYS A 243 23.07 3.06 -14.17
C CYS A 243 21.90 3.96 -14.58
N PHE A 244 22.17 5.13 -15.14
CA PHE A 244 21.13 6.05 -15.62
C PHE A 244 20.25 5.42 -16.70
N GLU A 245 20.84 4.82 -17.74
CA GLU A 245 20.10 4.23 -18.85
C GLU A 245 19.27 3.01 -18.41
N GLN A 246 19.78 2.20 -17.47
CA GLN A 246 19.03 1.08 -16.88
C GLN A 246 17.75 1.53 -16.15
N VAL A 247 17.78 2.69 -15.50
CA VAL A 247 16.65 3.19 -14.69
C VAL A 247 15.64 3.96 -15.53
N LYS A 248 16.10 4.90 -16.37
CA LYS A 248 15.27 5.86 -17.12
C LYS A 248 14.13 5.20 -17.90
N GLY A 249 14.40 4.06 -18.54
CA GLY A 249 13.42 3.35 -19.38
C GLY A 249 12.24 2.75 -18.61
N ASN A 250 12.37 2.55 -17.30
CA ASN A 250 11.45 1.74 -16.49
C ASN A 250 10.58 2.56 -15.52
N LYS A 251 10.58 3.88 -15.68
CA LYS A 251 9.93 4.83 -14.78
C LYS A 251 8.86 5.67 -15.50
N LYS A 252 7.76 5.95 -14.81
CA LYS A 252 6.69 6.83 -15.29
C LYS A 252 6.29 7.84 -14.22
N ALA A 253 5.58 8.88 -14.65
CA ALA A 253 4.92 9.83 -13.77
C ALA A 253 3.42 9.54 -13.73
N ILE A 254 2.79 9.83 -12.59
CA ILE A 254 1.34 9.71 -12.41
C ILE A 254 0.78 10.99 -11.78
N ILE A 255 -0.42 11.38 -12.18
CA ILE A 255 -1.21 12.40 -11.50
C ILE A 255 -1.98 11.72 -10.37
N LEU A 256 -1.99 12.35 -9.20
CA LEU A 256 -2.69 11.92 -8.01
C LEU A 256 -3.71 12.99 -7.62
N LYS A 257 -4.95 12.60 -7.38
CA LYS A 257 -6.04 13.45 -6.90
C LYS A 257 -6.74 12.82 -5.71
N TYR A 258 -6.90 13.59 -4.64
CA TYR A 258 -7.52 13.17 -3.39
C TYR A 258 -8.54 14.22 -2.94
N GLY A 259 -9.82 13.85 -2.95
CA GLY A 259 -10.88 14.66 -2.36
C GLY A 259 -10.89 14.64 -0.84
N GLN A 260 -11.70 15.50 -0.23
CA GLN A 260 -12.04 15.42 1.20
C GLN A 260 -12.47 14.01 1.60
N GLY A 261 -11.97 13.52 2.74
CA GLY A 261 -12.16 12.16 3.23
C GLY A 261 -11.23 11.12 2.61
N ALA A 262 -10.51 11.45 1.53
CA ALA A 262 -9.62 10.51 0.87
C ALA A 262 -8.34 10.29 1.68
N GLU A 263 -7.82 9.07 1.59
CA GLU A 263 -6.63 8.62 2.31
C GLU A 263 -5.85 7.65 1.42
N ASN A 264 -4.52 7.63 1.53
CA ASN A 264 -3.68 6.63 0.88
C ASN A 264 -3.02 5.79 1.96
N HIS A 265 -3.39 4.52 2.04
CA HIS A 265 -2.90 3.64 3.10
C HIS A 265 -1.41 3.33 2.92
N ALA A 266 -0.71 3.05 4.01
CA ALA A 266 0.70 2.71 4.01
C ALA A 266 0.99 1.47 3.18
N HIS A 267 1.82 1.60 2.16
CA HIS A 267 2.23 0.53 1.27
C HIS A 267 3.67 0.70 0.79
N GLN A 268 4.14 -0.31 0.07
CA GLN A 268 5.35 -0.26 -0.72
C GLN A 268 4.97 -0.44 -2.18
N ASP A 269 5.50 0.43 -3.02
CA ASP A 269 5.31 0.31 -4.46
C ASP A 269 6.13 -0.87 -5.01
N ASN A 270 5.79 -1.35 -6.19
CA ASN A 270 6.51 -2.45 -6.84
C ASN A 270 7.85 -1.98 -7.45
N ASN A 271 8.56 -1.06 -6.80
CA ASN A 271 9.89 -0.66 -7.22
C ASN A 271 10.90 -1.75 -6.81
N GLN A 272 11.39 -2.49 -7.80
CA GLN A 272 12.42 -3.53 -7.63
C GLN A 272 13.81 -3.06 -8.09
N CYS A 273 13.95 -1.76 -8.40
CA CYS A 273 15.20 -1.20 -8.86
C CYS A 273 16.13 -0.95 -7.66
N ASP A 274 17.24 -1.68 -7.61
CA ASP A 274 18.25 -1.53 -6.56
C ASP A 274 19.13 -0.28 -6.77
N ILE A 275 19.26 0.19 -8.02
CA ILE A 275 20.07 1.35 -8.39
C ILE A 275 19.40 2.66 -7.96
N PHE A 276 18.07 2.73 -8.10
CA PHE A 276 17.28 3.88 -7.71
C PHE A 276 16.02 3.42 -6.95
N PRO A 277 16.16 3.12 -5.64
CA PRO A 277 15.09 2.59 -4.81
C PRO A 277 14.10 3.67 -4.33
N TYR A 278 14.13 4.85 -4.96
CA TYR A 278 13.39 6.03 -4.54
C TYR A 278 12.25 6.38 -5.50
N GLN A 279 11.29 7.12 -4.97
CA GLN A 279 10.24 7.82 -5.70
C GLN A 279 10.18 9.26 -5.23
N ALA A 280 9.42 10.08 -5.96
CA ALA A 280 9.16 11.45 -5.55
C ALA A 280 7.69 11.81 -5.73
N THR A 281 7.23 12.82 -4.99
CA THR A 281 5.90 13.41 -5.17
C THR A 281 6.02 14.93 -5.10
N VAL A 282 5.41 15.62 -6.06
CA VAL A 282 5.37 17.09 -6.15
C VAL A 282 3.95 17.57 -5.86
N LEU A 283 3.79 18.48 -4.90
CA LEU A 283 2.49 19.04 -4.54
C LEU A 283 2.04 20.09 -5.57
N PHE A 284 0.76 20.06 -5.95
CA PHE A 284 0.18 20.96 -6.96
C PHE A 284 -1.04 21.74 -6.52
N SER A 285 -1.81 21.20 -5.59
CA SER A 285 -2.95 21.89 -5.00
C SER A 285 -2.50 22.90 -3.96
N GLU A 286 -3.27 23.98 -3.88
CA GLU A 286 -3.28 24.92 -2.77
C GLU A 286 -4.62 24.77 -2.03
N ASN A 287 -4.71 25.23 -0.78
CA ASN A 287 -5.96 25.29 -0.01
C ASN A 287 -6.63 23.93 0.29
N PHE A 288 -5.91 23.02 0.94
CA PHE A 288 -6.47 21.81 1.55
C PHE A 288 -6.01 21.68 3.02
N GLU A 289 -6.74 20.92 3.83
CA GLU A 289 -6.35 20.59 5.21
C GLU A 289 -6.20 19.07 5.35
N GLY A 290 -5.29 18.64 6.22
CA GLY A 290 -4.88 17.25 6.34
C GLY A 290 -4.12 16.77 5.10
N GLY A 291 -4.17 15.48 4.83
CA GLY A 291 -3.56 14.91 3.63
C GLY A 291 -2.02 14.96 3.62
N GLU A 292 -1.40 15.01 4.80
CA GLU A 292 0.04 14.99 4.95
C GLU A 292 0.61 13.69 4.37
N PHE A 293 1.72 13.82 3.66
CA PHE A 293 2.48 12.65 3.22
C PHE A 293 3.24 12.08 4.43
N TYR A 294 3.40 10.76 4.50
CA TYR A 294 4.23 10.18 5.55
C TYR A 294 5.02 8.97 5.06
N VAL A 295 6.13 8.72 5.74
CA VAL A 295 6.85 7.45 5.70
C VAL A 295 6.75 6.77 7.06
N ALA A 296 6.25 5.55 7.07
CA ALA A 296 6.11 4.70 8.24
C ALA A 296 7.17 3.59 8.23
N PHE A 297 7.65 3.22 9.41
CA PHE A 297 8.52 2.07 9.63
C PHE A 297 8.29 1.53 11.03
N LYS A 298 8.70 0.29 11.24
CA LYS A 298 8.64 -0.37 12.55
C LYS A 298 10.06 -0.55 13.10
N GLU A 299 10.24 -0.16 14.35
CA GLU A 299 11.45 -0.41 15.14
C GLU A 299 11.02 -1.13 16.42
N GLU A 300 11.48 -2.38 16.56
CA GLU A 300 11.08 -3.28 17.66
C GLU A 300 9.55 -3.42 17.75
N SER A 301 8.92 -2.95 18.83
CA SER A 301 7.47 -2.94 19.03
C SER A 301 6.79 -1.66 18.56
N THR A 302 7.55 -0.59 18.30
CA THR A 302 7.00 0.75 18.02
C THR A 302 6.90 1.00 16.52
N ILE A 303 5.76 1.54 16.09
CA ILE A 303 5.59 2.00 14.71
C ILE A 303 5.73 3.52 14.69
N THR A 304 6.68 4.03 13.91
CA THR A 304 6.88 5.48 13.76
C THR A 304 6.40 5.91 12.38
N ARG A 305 5.64 7.01 12.32
CA ARG A 305 5.34 7.73 11.07
C ARG A 305 6.07 9.07 11.07
N ARG A 306 6.93 9.28 10.07
CA ARG A 306 7.54 10.59 9.79
C ARG A 306 6.59 11.39 8.90
N ILE A 307 6.02 12.46 9.46
CA ILE A 307 5.03 13.31 8.80
C ILE A 307 5.76 14.39 7.99
N VAL A 308 5.40 14.51 6.71
CA VAL A 308 5.95 15.47 5.76
C VAL A 308 4.87 16.49 5.42
N LYS A 309 4.97 17.68 6.02
CA LYS A 309 4.08 18.81 5.76
C LYS A 309 4.49 19.47 4.44
N LEU A 310 3.81 19.15 3.34
CA LEU A 310 3.97 19.85 2.05
C LEU A 310 3.07 21.09 2.10
N GLU A 311 3.66 22.26 2.27
CA GLU A 311 2.94 23.50 2.61
C GLU A 311 2.63 24.32 1.36
N ASN A 312 3.54 24.28 0.38
CA ASN A 312 3.46 25.11 -0.80
C ASN A 312 3.33 24.25 -2.06
N LYS A 313 2.57 24.78 -3.03
CA LYS A 313 2.62 24.27 -4.40
C LYS A 313 4.06 24.29 -4.90
N GLY A 314 4.48 23.17 -5.49
CA GLY A 314 5.85 22.99 -5.96
C GLY A 314 6.81 22.42 -4.92
N ASP A 315 6.40 22.20 -3.67
CA ASP A 315 7.16 21.37 -2.74
C ASP A 315 7.30 19.94 -3.27
N MET A 316 8.46 19.34 -3.06
CA MET A 316 8.75 17.97 -3.50
C MET A 316 9.24 17.11 -2.33
N VAL A 317 8.66 15.94 -2.18
CA VAL A 317 9.18 14.89 -1.30
C VAL A 317 9.87 13.83 -2.15
N ILE A 318 11.05 13.36 -1.73
CA ILE A 318 11.71 12.15 -2.27
C ILE A 318 11.75 11.12 -1.14
N PHE A 319 11.38 9.87 -1.43
CA PHE A 319 11.23 8.85 -0.40
C PHE A 319 11.63 7.46 -0.90
N ALA A 320 12.00 6.59 0.04
CA ALA A 320 12.26 5.18 -0.20
C ALA A 320 10.96 4.46 -0.55
N ALA A 321 10.97 3.78 -1.69
CA ALA A 321 9.80 3.10 -2.25
C ALA A 321 10.08 1.67 -2.71
N SER A 322 11.30 1.17 -2.47
CA SER A 322 11.66 -0.22 -2.79
C SER A 322 10.96 -1.20 -1.88
N LYS A 323 10.53 -2.34 -2.43
CA LYS A 323 10.02 -3.48 -1.65
C LYS A 323 11.04 -4.08 -0.68
N LYS A 324 12.34 -3.85 -0.93
CA LYS A 324 13.43 -4.29 -0.05
C LYS A 324 13.68 -3.30 1.10
N SER A 325 13.07 -2.12 1.06
CA SER A 325 13.22 -1.13 2.14
C SER A 325 12.33 -1.48 3.32
N LYS A 326 12.69 -1.03 4.53
CA LYS A 326 11.80 -1.11 5.71
C LYS A 326 10.69 -0.04 5.72
N TYR A 327 10.70 0.85 4.73
CA TYR A 327 9.87 2.04 4.69
C TYR A 327 8.59 1.77 3.90
N PHE A 328 7.47 2.17 4.49
CA PHE A 328 6.15 2.19 3.89
C PHE A 328 5.74 3.64 3.73
N HIS A 329 4.99 3.99 2.71
CA HIS A 329 4.54 5.37 2.51
C HIS A 329 3.03 5.43 2.31
N GLY A 330 2.47 6.58 2.65
CA GLY A 330 1.04 6.84 2.51
C GLY A 330 0.75 8.32 2.60
N MET A 331 -0.53 8.64 2.71
CA MET A 331 -1.03 9.99 2.81
C MET A 331 -2.20 9.98 3.77
N MET A 332 -2.15 10.85 4.78
CA MET A 332 -3.18 10.97 5.81
C MET A 332 -4.52 11.36 5.19
N ARG A 333 -5.58 11.38 5.99
CA ARG A 333 -6.88 11.79 5.49
C ARG A 333 -6.87 13.28 5.11
N VAL A 334 -7.35 13.61 3.92
CA VAL A 334 -7.70 15.00 3.56
C VAL A 334 -8.94 15.37 4.36
N THR A 335 -8.85 16.31 5.29
CA THR A 335 -9.99 16.72 6.13
C THR A 335 -10.83 17.81 5.46
N LYS A 336 -10.24 18.57 4.53
CA LYS A 336 -10.92 19.63 3.79
C LYS A 336 -10.25 19.89 2.44
N GLY A 337 -11.03 20.21 1.43
CA GLY A 337 -10.53 20.61 0.10
C GLY A 337 -10.14 19.43 -0.80
N GLU A 338 -9.30 19.71 -1.80
CA GLU A 338 -8.79 18.72 -2.74
C GLU A 338 -7.26 18.80 -2.81
N ARG A 339 -6.60 17.66 -2.57
CA ARG A 339 -5.15 17.53 -2.70
C ARG A 339 -4.79 16.93 -4.05
N SER A 340 -3.99 17.64 -4.83
CA SER A 340 -3.46 17.21 -6.13
C SER A 340 -1.94 17.19 -6.11
N ALA A 341 -1.36 16.14 -6.69
CA ALA A 341 0.09 15.96 -6.75
C ALA A 341 0.51 15.19 -8.02
N VAL A 342 1.80 15.19 -8.34
CA VAL A 342 2.39 14.29 -9.34
C VAL A 342 3.39 13.37 -8.66
N GLY A 343 3.16 12.06 -8.79
CA GLY A 343 4.11 11.03 -8.40
C GLY A 343 5.12 10.79 -9.53
N LEU A 344 6.41 10.73 -9.19
CA LEU A 344 7.52 10.48 -10.11
C LEU A 344 8.18 9.13 -9.79
N PHE A 345 8.84 8.56 -10.79
CA PHE A 345 9.57 7.28 -10.68
C PHE A 345 8.69 6.09 -10.31
N GLN A 346 7.42 6.14 -10.73
CA GLN A 346 6.52 5.01 -10.62
C GLN A 346 7.01 3.88 -11.54
N PRO A 347 7.03 2.61 -11.07
CA PRO A 347 7.32 1.47 -11.93
C PRO A 347 6.36 1.45 -13.12
N LYS A 348 6.87 1.19 -14.33
CA LYS A 348 6.04 1.06 -15.53
C LYS A 348 5.12 -0.15 -15.52
#